data_AF-A0A4Q2UMV3-F1
#
_entry.id   AF-A0A4Q2UMV3-F1
#
_cell.length_a   1.000
_cell.length_b   1.000
_cell.length_c   1.000
_cell.angle_alpha   90.00
_cell.angle_beta   90.00
_cell.angle_gamma   90.00
#
_symmetry.space_group_name_H-M   'P 1'
#
loop_
_entity.id
_entity.type
_entity.pdbx_description
1 polymer ?
#
loop_
_entity_poly.entity_id
_entity_poly.type
_entity_poly.pdbx_seq_one_letter_code
_entity_poly.pdbx_strand_id
1 'polypeptide(L)'
;MNTRPIVLGLHGDPSIGKSTTALTAGNVLPLDFDMGLDRAGIAADAYPIHSWPDAVAMLDSEAFEFCDAVVIDTAKTCLDNFLAEYVMKQDHKNKRGNVLSLQGYGALGNEFKTWLNRIRRAGKDVIWVAHTKDEKDGDDVVKTPNITGGSYDLLMQCTDQLGYMTTQSGKRMIKFQISEKYRSKDSAYIGEVTIPPIKHDSHGFFLYGVIEQVRSSLADRTKKAKSKGEVWGEIKKAVLSSTDADSLNKFIATLSGDTYTAPDKAYAKPLIVSRARELDLRFNRDLAVYESATAPVPAPVSDVPADEPVSQPA
;
A
#
# COMPACT_ATOMS: atom_id res chain seq x y z
N MET A 1 15.35 8.91 5.35
CA MET A 1 14.65 7.62 5.14
C MET A 1 14.09 7.66 3.74
N ASN A 2 14.49 6.76 2.83
CA ASN A 2 13.90 6.71 1.49
C ASN A 2 12.45 6.22 1.62
N THR A 3 11.50 7.13 1.40
CA THR A 3 10.08 6.82 1.36
C THR A 3 9.78 5.96 0.13
N ARG A 4 8.83 5.02 0.24
CA ARG A 4 8.41 4.18 -0.89
C ARG A 4 7.77 5.08 -1.95
N PRO A 5 8.25 5.08 -3.21
CA PRO A 5 7.60 5.79 -4.29
C PRO A 5 6.24 5.16 -4.65
N ILE A 6 5.32 6.02 -5.07
CA ILE A 6 3.95 5.70 -5.43
C ILE A 6 3.81 5.70 -6.96
N VAL A 7 3.15 4.66 -7.48
CA VAL A 7 2.69 4.63 -8.87
C VAL A 7 1.19 4.91 -8.89
N LEU A 8 0.79 6.07 -9.41
CA LEU A 8 -0.60 6.52 -9.45
C LEU A 8 -1.11 6.63 -10.91
N GLY A 9 -2.22 5.98 -11.20
CA GLY A 9 -2.90 6.06 -12.49
C GLY A 9 -4.12 6.97 -12.46
N LEU A 10 -4.30 7.77 -13.51
CA LEU A 10 -5.52 8.56 -13.74
C LEU A 10 -6.07 8.25 -15.12
N HIS A 11 -7.34 7.83 -15.20
CA HIS A 11 -8.02 7.71 -16.48
C HIS A 11 -9.36 8.42 -16.49
N GLY A 12 -9.82 8.84 -17.66
CA GLY A 12 -11.03 9.63 -17.81
C GLY A 12 -11.22 10.12 -19.24
N ASP A 13 -12.40 10.67 -19.51
CA ASP A 13 -12.74 11.19 -20.82
C ASP A 13 -11.74 12.28 -21.29
N PRO A 14 -11.61 12.51 -22.61
CA PRO A 14 -10.86 13.64 -23.14
C PRO A 14 -11.28 14.96 -22.46
N SER A 15 -10.33 15.89 -22.30
CA SER A 15 -10.58 17.24 -21.75
C SER A 15 -11.06 17.32 -20.28
N ILE A 16 -11.15 16.21 -19.54
CA ILE A 16 -11.49 16.24 -18.10
C ILE A 16 -10.39 16.88 -17.23
N GLY A 17 -9.19 17.12 -17.80
CA GLY A 17 -8.06 17.77 -17.14
C GLY A 17 -7.07 16.81 -16.49
N LYS A 18 -6.91 15.58 -17.00
CA LYS A 18 -5.97 14.58 -16.47
C LYS A 18 -4.53 15.09 -16.42
N SER A 19 -4.01 15.59 -17.55
CA SER A 19 -2.67 16.16 -17.67
C SER A 19 -2.50 17.34 -16.71
N THR A 20 -3.45 18.28 -16.70
CA THR A 20 -3.46 19.41 -15.75
C THR A 20 -3.41 18.96 -14.29
N THR A 21 -4.17 17.92 -13.92
CA THR A 21 -4.13 17.36 -12.55
C THR A 21 -2.80 16.67 -12.27
N ALA A 22 -2.28 15.89 -13.22
CA ALA A 22 -0.98 15.22 -13.08
C ALA A 22 0.17 16.21 -12.84
N LEU A 23 0.14 17.37 -13.50
CA LEU A 23 1.11 18.45 -13.31
C LEU A 23 1.07 19.09 -11.91
N THR A 24 0.05 18.82 -11.09
CA THR A 24 -0.01 19.30 -9.69
C THR A 24 0.65 18.36 -8.67
N ALA A 25 1.43 17.38 -9.15
CA ALA A 25 2.15 16.42 -8.31
C ALA A 25 3.50 16.95 -7.76
N GLY A 26 3.70 18.27 -7.74
CA GLY A 26 4.94 18.90 -7.25
C GLY A 26 5.91 19.17 -8.39
N ASN A 27 7.20 18.90 -8.18
CA ASN A 27 8.21 19.05 -9.22
C ASN A 27 8.17 17.84 -10.16
N VAL A 28 7.43 17.93 -11.26
CA VAL A 28 7.23 16.80 -12.19
C VAL A 28 8.10 16.91 -13.43
N LEU A 29 8.50 15.76 -13.98
CA LEU A 29 9.06 15.62 -15.32
C LEU A 29 8.03 14.97 -16.25
N PRO A 30 7.34 15.74 -17.12
CA PRO A 30 6.40 15.20 -18.07
C PRO A 30 7.08 14.52 -19.26
N LEU A 31 6.59 13.35 -19.62
CA LEU A 31 6.92 12.63 -20.84
C LEU A 31 5.69 12.67 -21.74
N ASP A 32 5.70 13.56 -22.73
CA ASP A 32 4.59 13.80 -23.65
C ASP A 32 4.72 12.93 -24.90
N PHE A 33 4.15 11.72 -24.83
CA PHE A 33 4.16 10.73 -25.90
C PHE A 33 3.16 11.01 -27.01
N ASP A 34 2.10 11.78 -26.76
CA ASP A 34 1.07 12.09 -27.76
C ASP A 34 1.00 13.56 -28.19
N MET A 35 2.00 14.35 -27.79
CA MET A 35 2.12 15.78 -28.09
C MET A 35 0.89 16.56 -27.65
N GLY A 36 0.33 16.18 -26.50
CA GLY A 36 -0.92 16.71 -25.97
C GLY A 36 -0.78 17.68 -24.82
N LEU A 37 0.44 17.88 -24.30
CA LEU A 37 0.67 18.64 -23.08
C LEU A 37 0.45 20.15 -23.27
N ASP A 38 0.56 20.65 -24.50
CA ASP A 38 0.26 22.04 -24.89
C ASP A 38 -1.18 22.47 -24.54
N ARG A 39 -2.11 21.51 -24.45
CA ARG A 39 -3.50 21.71 -24.06
C ARG A 39 -3.72 21.72 -22.54
N ALA A 40 -2.68 21.44 -21.75
CA ALA A 40 -2.78 21.44 -20.30
C ALA A 40 -3.04 22.86 -19.77
N GLY A 41 -3.72 22.93 -18.62
CA GLY A 41 -4.04 24.20 -17.98
C GLY A 41 -2.87 24.83 -17.21
N ILE A 42 -1.71 24.18 -17.22
CA ILE A 42 -0.46 24.58 -16.57
C ILE A 42 0.65 24.40 -17.60
N ALA A 43 1.52 25.40 -17.74
CA ALA A 43 2.72 25.29 -18.56
C ALA A 43 3.74 24.36 -17.87
N ALA A 44 4.28 23.40 -18.62
CA ALA A 44 5.33 22.52 -18.14
C ALA A 44 6.27 22.16 -19.30
N ASP A 45 7.57 22.10 -19.01
CA ASP A 45 8.57 21.69 -19.99
C ASP A 45 8.63 20.15 -20.02
N ALA A 46 8.11 19.57 -21.10
CA ALA A 46 8.20 18.13 -21.32
C ALA A 46 9.63 17.72 -21.67
N TYR A 47 10.05 16.56 -21.18
CA TYR A 47 11.26 15.93 -21.70
C TYR A 47 11.03 15.51 -23.15
N PRO A 48 11.96 15.80 -24.09
CA PRO A 48 11.79 15.44 -25.48
C PRO A 48 11.84 13.91 -25.65
N ILE A 49 10.73 13.33 -26.13
CA ILE A 49 10.62 11.89 -26.38
C ILE A 49 10.20 11.67 -27.83
N HIS A 50 11.07 11.08 -28.64
CA HIS A 50 10.79 10.72 -30.04
C HIS A 50 10.82 9.21 -30.27
N SER A 51 11.37 8.46 -29.31
CA SER A 51 11.55 7.02 -29.35
C SER A 51 11.65 6.43 -27.94
N TRP A 52 11.48 5.11 -27.80
CA TRP A 52 11.68 4.46 -26.50
C TRP A 52 13.10 4.64 -25.93
N PRO A 53 14.20 4.58 -26.72
CA PRO A 53 15.53 4.95 -26.25
C PRO A 53 15.62 6.32 -25.56
N ASP A 54 14.86 7.33 -26.01
CA ASP A 54 14.84 8.64 -25.35
C ASP A 54 14.26 8.55 -23.93
N ALA A 55 13.22 7.72 -23.73
CA ALA A 55 12.64 7.47 -22.41
C ALA A 55 13.64 6.75 -21.48
N VAL A 56 14.50 5.90 -22.04
CA VAL A 56 15.58 5.26 -21.28
C VAL A 56 16.69 6.26 -20.96
N ALA A 57 17.10 7.09 -21.93
CA ALA A 57 18.14 8.12 -21.77
C ALA A 57 17.72 9.23 -20.80
N MET A 58 16.42 9.52 -20.69
CA MET A 58 15.86 10.44 -19.70
C MET A 58 16.33 10.12 -18.27
N LEU A 59 16.54 8.84 -17.95
CA LEU A 59 16.97 8.40 -16.61
C LEU A 59 18.38 8.89 -16.23
N ASP A 60 19.16 9.34 -17.21
CA ASP A 60 20.51 9.86 -17.01
C ASP A 60 20.59 11.40 -17.21
N SER A 61 19.42 12.05 -17.32
CA SER A 61 19.31 13.51 -17.52
C SER A 61 19.26 14.30 -16.22
N GLU A 62 19.72 15.55 -16.28
CA GLU A 62 19.62 16.51 -15.17
C GLU A 62 18.16 16.75 -14.74
N ALA A 63 17.24 16.81 -15.71
CA ALA A 63 15.81 16.98 -15.44
C ALA A 63 15.24 15.85 -14.57
N PHE A 64 15.70 14.61 -14.77
CA PHE A 64 15.30 13.46 -13.97
C PHE A 64 15.90 13.48 -12.57
N GLU A 65 17.16 13.91 -12.45
CA GLU A 65 17.85 14.04 -11.16
C GLU A 65 17.06 14.95 -10.20
N PHE A 66 16.60 16.10 -10.71
CA PHE A 66 15.95 17.13 -9.90
C PHE A 66 14.43 17.02 -9.77
N CYS A 67 13.74 16.24 -10.60
CA CYS A 67 12.29 16.04 -10.44
C CYS A 67 11.95 15.18 -9.21
N ASP A 68 10.75 15.32 -8.66
CA ASP A 68 10.19 14.44 -7.61
C ASP A 68 9.37 13.30 -8.19
N ALA A 69 8.78 13.51 -9.37
CA ALA A 69 7.91 12.54 -10.02
C ALA A 69 7.99 12.60 -11.55
N VAL A 70 7.73 11.46 -12.21
CA VAL A 70 7.64 11.36 -13.67
C VAL A 70 6.18 11.22 -14.08
N VAL A 71 5.73 12.03 -15.06
CA VAL A 71 4.38 11.94 -15.63
C VAL A 71 4.45 11.29 -17.01
N ILE A 72 3.69 10.21 -17.22
CA ILE A 72 3.57 9.51 -18.52
C ILE A 72 2.24 9.94 -19.16
N ASP A 73 2.30 10.76 -20.21
CA ASP A 73 1.13 11.31 -20.91
C ASP A 73 1.19 11.03 -22.42
N THR A 74 0.37 10.18 -23.02
CA THR A 74 -0.52 9.19 -22.40
C THR A 74 0.11 7.79 -22.34
N ALA A 75 -0.31 7.01 -21.34
CA ALA A 75 0.15 5.63 -21.12
C ALA A 75 -0.07 4.71 -22.32
N LYS A 76 -1.16 4.92 -23.08
CA LYS A 76 -1.45 4.14 -24.29
C LYS A 76 -0.34 4.32 -25.32
N THR A 77 0.01 5.56 -25.66
CA THR A 77 1.01 5.85 -26.69
C THR A 77 2.41 5.41 -26.24
N CYS A 78 2.73 5.60 -24.95
CA CYS A 78 3.95 5.08 -24.34
C CYS A 78 4.12 3.56 -24.52
N LEU A 79 3.11 2.77 -24.12
CA LEU A 79 3.19 1.30 -24.12
C LEU A 79 2.93 0.69 -25.50
N ASP A 80 1.81 1.05 -26.12
CA ASP A 80 1.30 0.36 -27.31
C ASP A 80 1.95 0.84 -28.60
N ASN A 81 2.63 2.00 -28.58
CA ASN A 81 3.35 2.52 -29.74
C ASN A 81 4.86 2.50 -29.50
N PHE A 82 5.37 3.36 -28.61
CA PHE A 82 6.82 3.59 -28.47
C PHE A 82 7.55 2.33 -27.99
N LEU A 83 7.11 1.77 -26.87
CA LEU A 83 7.72 0.58 -26.29
C LEU A 83 7.48 -0.66 -27.16
N ALA A 84 6.25 -0.86 -27.63
CA ALA A 84 5.92 -1.98 -28.52
C ALA A 84 6.78 -1.99 -29.78
N GLU A 85 6.93 -0.84 -30.46
CA GLU A 85 7.78 -0.70 -31.64
C GLU A 85 9.24 -1.02 -31.32
N TYR A 86 9.76 -0.51 -30.20
CA TYR A 86 11.12 -0.80 -29.77
C TYR A 86 11.35 -2.29 -29.57
N VAL A 87 10.49 -2.96 -28.81
CA VAL A 87 10.60 -4.41 -28.51
C VAL A 87 10.49 -5.26 -29.78
N MET A 88 9.64 -4.86 -30.73
CA MET A 88 9.52 -5.54 -32.03
C MET A 88 10.76 -5.38 -32.90
N LYS A 89 11.50 -4.26 -32.77
CA LYS A 89 12.78 -4.04 -33.47
C LYS A 89 13.93 -4.83 -32.86
N GLN A 90 13.89 -5.13 -31.56
CA GLN A 90 14.95 -5.87 -30.88
C GLN A 90 15.02 -7.36 -31.26
N ASP A 91 13.87 -8.02 -31.46
CA ASP A 91 13.83 -9.43 -31.87
C ASP A 91 12.62 -9.70 -32.78
N HIS A 92 12.87 -10.27 -33.97
CA HIS A 92 11.83 -10.72 -34.90
C HIS A 92 10.81 -11.68 -34.27
N LYS A 93 11.17 -12.45 -33.24
CA LYS A 93 10.25 -13.35 -32.51
C LYS A 93 9.21 -12.59 -31.69
N ASN A 94 9.49 -11.33 -31.33
CA ASN A 94 8.54 -10.46 -30.64
C ASN A 94 7.42 -9.97 -31.57
N LYS A 95 7.51 -10.26 -32.86
CA LYS A 95 6.60 -9.77 -33.90
C LYS A 95 5.79 -10.94 -34.49
N ARG A 96 4.48 -10.72 -34.67
CA ARG A 96 3.59 -11.58 -35.45
C ARG A 96 2.87 -10.71 -36.48
N GLY A 97 3.31 -10.74 -37.73
CA GLY A 97 2.83 -9.75 -38.71
C GLY A 97 3.26 -8.36 -38.26
N ASN A 98 2.36 -7.36 -38.19
CA ASN A 98 2.70 -6.00 -37.71
C ASN A 98 2.31 -5.74 -36.25
N VAL A 99 2.04 -6.79 -35.47
CA VAL A 99 1.67 -6.68 -34.05
C VAL A 99 2.62 -7.49 -33.17
N LEU A 100 2.56 -7.27 -31.86
CA LEU A 100 3.31 -8.06 -30.88
C LEU A 100 2.88 -9.54 -30.91
N SER A 101 3.85 -10.43 -30.84
CA SER A 101 3.63 -11.84 -30.52
C SER A 101 3.43 -12.01 -29.01
N LEU A 102 3.03 -13.21 -28.56
CA LEU A 102 2.94 -13.52 -27.12
C LEU A 102 4.30 -13.33 -26.42
N GLN A 103 5.39 -13.73 -27.08
CA GLN A 103 6.75 -13.48 -26.59
C GLN A 103 7.06 -11.98 -26.53
N GLY A 104 6.59 -11.23 -27.53
CA GLY A 104 6.72 -9.77 -27.57
C GLY A 104 6.07 -9.07 -26.39
N TYR A 105 4.88 -9.48 -25.96
CA TYR A 105 4.26 -8.95 -24.74
C TYR A 105 5.09 -9.25 -23.48
N GLY A 106 5.74 -10.40 -23.41
CA GLY A 106 6.67 -10.73 -22.33
C GLY A 106 7.91 -9.82 -22.31
N ALA A 107 8.50 -9.57 -23.48
CA ALA A 107 9.63 -8.66 -23.63
C ALA A 107 9.25 -7.21 -23.29
N LEU A 108 8.07 -6.75 -23.74
CA LEU A 108 7.48 -5.45 -23.38
C LEU A 108 7.32 -5.31 -21.87
N GLY A 109 6.75 -6.34 -21.22
CA GLY A 109 6.57 -6.35 -19.77
C GLY A 109 7.89 -6.25 -19.01
N ASN A 110 8.92 -6.96 -19.45
CA ASN A 110 10.25 -6.94 -18.82
C ASN A 110 10.94 -5.58 -18.98
N GLU A 111 10.89 -5.01 -20.18
CA GLU A 111 11.49 -3.71 -20.48
C GLU A 111 10.82 -2.60 -19.65
N PHE A 112 9.49 -2.52 -19.68
CA PHE A 112 8.74 -1.53 -18.90
C PHE A 112 8.99 -1.66 -17.40
N LYS A 113 8.97 -2.89 -16.86
CA LYS A 113 9.25 -3.12 -15.43
C LYS A 113 10.66 -2.70 -15.06
N THR A 114 11.64 -2.96 -15.92
CA THR A 114 13.03 -2.56 -15.68
C THR A 114 13.16 -1.05 -15.64
N TRP A 115 12.60 -0.36 -16.64
CA TRP A 115 12.56 1.10 -16.72
C TRP A 115 11.83 1.72 -15.52
N LEU A 116 10.61 1.27 -15.21
CA LEU A 116 9.83 1.74 -14.08
C LEU A 116 10.55 1.52 -12.74
N ASN A 117 11.21 0.39 -12.57
CA ASN A 117 11.97 0.10 -11.35
C ASN A 117 13.20 1.00 -11.19
N ARG A 118 13.83 1.47 -12.29
CA ARG A 118 14.91 2.48 -12.20
C ARG A 118 14.36 3.79 -11.64
N ILE A 119 13.21 4.26 -12.14
CA ILE A 119 12.53 5.47 -11.62
C ILE A 119 12.24 5.33 -10.13
N ARG A 120 11.63 4.21 -9.72
CA ARG A 120 11.30 3.96 -8.31
C ARG A 120 12.53 3.81 -7.42
N ARG A 121 13.62 3.20 -7.91
CA ARG A 121 14.88 3.09 -7.13
C ARG A 121 15.52 4.45 -6.89
N ALA A 122 15.32 5.40 -7.80
CA ALA A 122 15.73 6.80 -7.63
C ALA A 122 14.82 7.59 -6.68
N GLY A 123 13.82 6.95 -6.07
CA GLY A 123 12.92 7.59 -5.10
C GLY A 123 11.80 8.41 -5.73
N LYS A 124 11.64 8.37 -7.06
CA LYS A 124 10.69 9.22 -7.79
C LYS A 124 9.33 8.55 -7.93
N ASP A 125 8.26 9.31 -7.70
CA ASP A 125 6.89 8.83 -7.95
C ASP A 125 6.62 8.76 -9.45
N VAL A 126 5.61 7.96 -9.83
CA VAL A 126 5.21 7.82 -11.24
C VAL A 126 3.72 8.04 -11.37
N ILE A 127 3.35 9.03 -12.17
CA ILE A 127 1.97 9.31 -12.54
C ILE A 127 1.79 8.91 -13.99
N TRP A 128 0.77 8.13 -14.30
CA TRP A 128 0.42 7.85 -15.69
C TRP A 128 -1.03 8.26 -15.94
N VAL A 129 -1.27 8.82 -17.13
CA VAL A 129 -2.61 9.22 -17.55
C VAL A 129 -3.06 8.45 -18.77
N ALA A 130 -4.36 8.14 -18.82
CA ALA A 130 -4.95 7.46 -19.96
C ALA A 130 -6.33 8.02 -20.29
N HIS A 131 -6.72 7.92 -21.56
CA HIS A 131 -8.12 8.03 -21.92
C HIS A 131 -8.92 6.84 -21.39
N THR A 132 -10.23 6.99 -21.29
CA THR A 132 -11.13 5.88 -21.00
C THR A 132 -11.72 5.33 -22.29
N LYS A 133 -11.98 4.02 -22.32
CA LYS A 133 -12.83 3.35 -23.30
C LYS A 133 -14.01 2.68 -22.61
N ASP A 134 -15.04 2.42 -23.38
CA ASP A 134 -16.19 1.62 -22.95
C ASP A 134 -15.88 0.16 -23.22
N GLU A 135 -15.92 -0.64 -22.17
CA GLU A 135 -15.76 -2.09 -22.22
C GLU A 135 -17.10 -2.73 -21.84
N LYS A 136 -17.57 -3.68 -22.66
CA LYS A 136 -18.80 -4.42 -22.38
C LYS A 136 -18.48 -5.56 -21.43
N ASP A 137 -19.20 -5.64 -20.33
CA ASP A 137 -19.11 -6.69 -19.32
C ASP A 137 -20.51 -7.28 -19.13
N GLY A 138 -20.84 -8.30 -19.95
CA GLY A 138 -22.23 -8.75 -20.10
C GLY A 138 -23.13 -7.65 -20.70
N ASP A 139 -24.17 -7.27 -19.96
CA ASP A 139 -25.10 -6.20 -20.33
C ASP A 139 -24.64 -4.80 -19.84
N ASP A 140 -23.60 -4.74 -19.00
CA ASP A 140 -23.07 -3.50 -18.45
C ASP A 140 -21.97 -2.89 -19.32
N VAL A 141 -21.84 -1.57 -19.23
CA VAL A 141 -20.74 -0.81 -19.83
C VAL A 141 -19.85 -0.27 -18.73
N VAL A 142 -18.59 -0.71 -18.73
CA VAL A 142 -17.58 -0.31 -17.77
C VAL A 142 -16.57 0.63 -18.42
N LYS A 143 -16.29 1.73 -17.73
CA LYS A 143 -15.25 2.69 -18.10
C LYS A 143 -13.87 2.15 -17.70
N THR A 144 -13.06 1.74 -18.68
CA THR A 144 -11.71 1.15 -18.47
C THR A 144 -10.63 2.05 -19.08
N PRO A 145 -9.40 2.14 -18.53
CA PRO A 145 -8.27 2.75 -19.24
C PRO A 145 -8.14 2.21 -20.67
N ASN A 146 -8.03 3.11 -21.63
CA ASN A 146 -7.86 2.78 -23.04
C ASN A 146 -6.43 2.37 -23.32
N ILE A 147 -6.08 1.15 -22.92
CA ILE A 147 -4.77 0.52 -23.12
C ILE A 147 -5.02 -0.90 -23.65
N THR A 148 -4.12 -1.42 -24.48
CA THR A 148 -4.21 -2.77 -25.02
C THR A 148 -4.02 -3.82 -23.93
N GLY A 149 -4.79 -4.93 -23.95
CA GLY A 149 -4.94 -5.85 -22.81
C GLY A 149 -3.65 -6.26 -22.09
N GLY A 150 -2.65 -6.77 -22.82
CA GLY A 150 -1.37 -7.17 -22.19
C GLY A 150 -0.60 -6.01 -21.54
N SER A 151 -0.63 -4.83 -22.16
CA SER A 151 -0.06 -3.59 -21.61
C SER A 151 -0.85 -3.07 -20.41
N TYR A 152 -2.18 -3.23 -20.43
CA TYR A 152 -3.07 -2.84 -19.34
C TYR A 152 -2.82 -3.68 -18.09
N ASP A 153 -2.79 -5.00 -18.22
CA ASP A 153 -2.57 -5.93 -17.09
C ASP A 153 -1.22 -5.65 -16.41
N LEU A 154 -0.19 -5.42 -17.23
CA LEU A 154 1.14 -5.01 -16.78
C LEU A 154 1.10 -3.71 -15.97
N LEU A 155 0.45 -2.68 -16.50
CA LEU A 155 0.37 -1.37 -15.85
C LEU A 155 -0.41 -1.46 -14.53
N MET A 156 -1.50 -2.24 -14.50
CA MET A 156 -2.31 -2.47 -13.31
C MET A 156 -1.57 -3.21 -12.19
N GLN A 157 -0.69 -4.15 -12.53
CA GLN A 157 0.18 -4.82 -11.57
C GLN A 157 1.16 -3.84 -10.90
N CYS A 158 1.65 -2.87 -11.67
CA CYS A 158 2.65 -1.91 -11.18
C CYS A 158 2.04 -0.71 -10.46
N THR A 159 0.76 -0.42 -10.68
CA THR A 159 0.05 0.75 -10.13
C THR A 159 -0.35 0.51 -8.67
N ASP A 160 0.02 1.41 -7.76
CA ASP A 160 -0.41 1.36 -6.36
C ASP A 160 -1.87 1.86 -6.21
N GLN A 161 -2.22 2.93 -6.93
CA GLN A 161 -3.53 3.60 -6.83
C GLN A 161 -4.04 3.98 -8.23
N LEU A 162 -5.29 3.66 -8.58
CA LEU A 162 -5.91 4.01 -9.86
C LEU A 162 -7.21 4.79 -9.62
N GLY A 163 -7.27 6.01 -10.15
CA GLY A 163 -8.43 6.89 -10.06
C GLY A 163 -9.12 7.11 -11.40
N TYR A 164 -10.45 7.00 -11.39
CA TYR A 164 -11.30 7.44 -12.51
C TYR A 164 -11.68 8.91 -12.35
N MET A 165 -11.28 9.74 -13.30
CA MET A 165 -11.60 11.17 -13.35
C MET A 165 -12.92 11.42 -14.06
N THR A 166 -13.83 12.11 -13.39
CA THR A 166 -15.15 12.43 -13.93
C THR A 166 -15.70 13.75 -13.36
N THR A 167 -16.85 14.18 -13.85
CA THR A 167 -17.60 15.31 -13.30
C THR A 167 -18.87 14.80 -12.63
N GLN A 168 -19.07 15.15 -11.37
CA GLN A 168 -20.31 14.88 -10.64
C GLN A 168 -20.83 16.19 -10.06
N SER A 169 -22.11 16.50 -10.35
CA SER A 169 -22.76 17.73 -9.88
C SER A 169 -21.95 19.01 -10.20
N GLY A 170 -21.39 19.07 -11.40
CA GLY A 170 -20.58 20.20 -11.88
C GLY A 170 -19.17 20.31 -11.30
N LYS A 171 -18.76 19.38 -10.42
CA LYS A 171 -17.41 19.34 -9.83
C LYS A 171 -16.60 18.22 -10.43
N ARG A 172 -15.36 18.52 -10.82
CA ARG A 172 -14.39 17.50 -11.24
C ARG A 172 -13.90 16.73 -10.03
N MET A 173 -13.73 15.42 -10.16
CA MET A 173 -13.31 14.55 -9.07
C MET A 173 -12.48 13.38 -9.58
N ILE A 174 -11.70 12.80 -8.67
CA ILE A 174 -11.01 11.52 -8.84
C ILE A 174 -11.74 10.50 -7.97
N LYS A 175 -12.24 9.43 -8.58
CA LYS A 175 -12.87 8.31 -7.89
C LYS A 175 -11.91 7.14 -7.82
N PHE A 176 -11.34 6.90 -6.65
CA PHE A 176 -10.53 5.71 -6.39
C PHE A 176 -11.37 4.53 -5.93
N GLN A 177 -12.51 4.80 -5.29
CA GLN A 177 -13.44 3.79 -4.80
C GLN A 177 -13.79 2.75 -5.87
N ILE A 178 -13.90 1.49 -5.45
CA ILE A 178 -14.27 0.38 -6.34
C ILE A 178 -15.70 0.59 -6.84
N SER A 179 -15.92 0.37 -8.13
CA SER A 179 -17.23 0.48 -8.78
C SER A 179 -17.39 -0.55 -9.89
N GLU A 180 -18.63 -0.94 -10.15
CA GLU A 180 -19.00 -1.72 -11.33
C GLU A 180 -18.99 -0.87 -12.60
N LYS A 181 -19.07 0.46 -12.49
CA LYS A 181 -19.20 1.39 -13.64
C LYS A 181 -17.87 1.83 -14.23
N TYR A 182 -16.78 1.69 -13.49
CA TYR A 182 -15.44 2.12 -13.91
C TYR A 182 -14.38 1.28 -13.20
N ARG A 183 -13.25 1.06 -13.88
CA ARG A 183 -12.10 0.40 -13.27
C ARG A 183 -11.37 1.37 -12.35
N SER A 184 -11.04 0.92 -11.15
CA SER A 184 -10.30 1.71 -10.16
C SER A 184 -9.49 0.79 -9.24
N LYS A 185 -8.59 1.36 -8.45
CA LYS A 185 -7.78 0.62 -7.47
C LYS A 185 -7.54 1.51 -6.26
N ASP A 186 -8.18 1.17 -5.15
CA ASP A 186 -8.11 1.92 -3.90
C ASP A 186 -7.27 1.24 -2.81
N SER A 187 -6.01 0.92 -3.11
CA SER A 187 -5.14 0.23 -2.15
C SER A 187 -4.93 1.03 -0.86
N ALA A 188 -5.01 2.36 -0.95
CA ALA A 188 -4.86 3.29 0.17
C ALA A 188 -6.17 3.77 0.79
N TYR A 189 -7.35 3.35 0.30
CA TYR A 189 -8.66 3.68 0.86
C TYR A 189 -8.90 5.19 0.93
N ILE A 190 -8.52 5.88 -0.14
CA ILE A 190 -8.67 7.33 -0.32
C ILE A 190 -10.14 7.67 -0.63
N GLY A 191 -10.86 6.77 -1.30
CA GLY A 191 -12.26 7.00 -1.69
C GLY A 191 -12.38 7.97 -2.87
N GLU A 192 -13.07 9.08 -2.67
CA GLU A 192 -13.32 10.08 -3.71
C GLU A 192 -12.71 11.44 -3.31
N VAL A 193 -12.04 12.09 -4.26
CA VAL A 193 -11.39 13.39 -4.03
C VAL A 193 -11.92 14.40 -5.03
N THR A 194 -12.46 15.52 -4.53
CA THR A 194 -12.87 16.64 -5.40
C THR A 194 -11.63 17.40 -5.86
N ILE A 195 -11.51 17.66 -7.16
CA ILE A 195 -10.41 18.42 -7.75
C ILE A 195 -10.75 19.92 -7.62
N PRO A 196 -9.92 20.71 -6.92
CA PRO A 196 -10.14 22.14 -6.78
C PRO A 196 -9.90 22.88 -8.11
N PRO A 197 -10.25 24.16 -8.22
CA PRO A 197 -9.87 25.00 -9.35
C PRO A 197 -8.33 25.13 -9.44
N ILE A 198 -7.71 24.32 -10.31
CA ILE A 198 -6.24 24.21 -10.45
C ILE A 198 -5.57 25.51 -10.92
N LYS A 199 -6.29 26.41 -11.62
CA LYS A 199 -5.75 27.69 -12.09
C LYS A 199 -5.40 28.69 -10.97
N HIS A 200 -5.65 28.33 -9.72
CA HIS A 200 -5.32 29.15 -8.56
C HIS A 200 -4.04 28.61 -7.92
N ASP A 201 -3.05 29.47 -7.69
CA ASP A 201 -1.70 29.09 -7.23
C ASP A 201 -1.69 28.22 -5.96
N SER A 202 -2.67 28.43 -5.05
CA SER A 202 -2.82 27.62 -3.83
C SER A 202 -3.17 26.14 -4.07
N HIS A 203 -3.51 25.75 -5.30
CA HIS A 203 -3.87 24.39 -5.68
C HIS A 203 -2.82 23.72 -6.59
N GLY A 204 -1.66 24.37 -6.81
CA GLY A 204 -0.57 23.84 -7.62
C GLY A 204 0.03 22.53 -7.12
N PHE A 205 -0.21 22.16 -5.85
CA PHE A 205 0.25 20.91 -5.22
C PHE A 205 -0.88 19.94 -4.87
N PHE A 206 -2.04 20.05 -5.54
CA PHE A 206 -3.20 19.22 -5.22
C PHE A 206 -2.90 17.72 -5.30
N LEU A 207 -2.40 17.22 -6.45
CA LEU A 207 -2.13 15.80 -6.61
C LEU A 207 -0.96 15.35 -5.73
N TYR A 208 0.01 16.22 -5.45
CA TYR A 208 1.07 15.96 -4.48
C TYR A 208 0.47 15.61 -3.10
N GLY A 209 -0.48 16.40 -2.61
CA GLY A 209 -1.18 16.11 -1.35
C GLY A 209 -1.92 14.76 -1.35
N VAL A 210 -2.55 14.39 -2.48
CA VAL A 210 -3.20 13.08 -2.65
C VAL A 210 -2.18 11.94 -2.62
N ILE A 211 -1.03 12.10 -3.28
CA ILE A 211 0.06 11.11 -3.27
C ILE A 211 0.61 10.93 -1.85
N GLU A 212 0.79 12.01 -1.09
CA GLU A 212 1.23 11.92 0.30
C GLU A 212 0.20 11.22 1.19
N GLN A 213 -1.10 11.43 0.96
CA GLN A 213 -2.15 10.69 1.64
C GLN A 213 -2.10 9.19 1.32
N VAL A 214 -1.90 8.83 0.04
CA VAL A 214 -1.70 7.44 -0.40
C VAL A 214 -0.48 6.84 0.30
N ARG A 215 0.64 7.56 0.29
CA ARG A 215 1.91 7.13 0.90
C ARG A 215 1.76 6.88 2.39
N SER A 216 1.13 7.80 3.12
CA SER A 216 0.87 7.66 4.56
C SER A 216 -0.01 6.45 4.85
N SER A 217 -1.11 6.26 4.11
CA SER A 217 -2.02 5.13 4.31
C SER A 217 -1.34 3.78 4.08
N LEU A 218 -0.51 3.67 3.03
CA LEU A 218 0.25 2.45 2.74
C LEU A 218 1.34 2.19 3.78
N ALA A 219 2.01 3.23 4.27
CA ALA A 219 3.02 3.11 5.32
C ALA A 219 2.40 2.71 6.67
N ASP A 220 1.27 3.30 7.04
CA ASP A 220 0.57 3.00 8.30
C ASP A 220 0.02 1.59 8.33
N ARG A 221 -0.43 1.05 7.19
CA ARG A 221 -0.79 -0.38 7.06
C ARG A 221 0.41 -1.29 7.27
N THR A 222 1.57 -0.90 6.74
CA THR A 222 2.81 -1.65 6.92
C THR A 222 3.27 -1.61 8.39
N LYS A 223 3.05 -0.50 9.11
CA LYS A 223 3.34 -0.37 10.55
C LYS A 223 2.31 -1.09 11.44
N LYS A 224 1.02 -1.03 11.11
CA LYS A 224 -0.07 -1.71 11.84
C LYS A 224 -0.04 -3.23 11.63
N ALA A 225 0.42 -3.67 10.47
CA ALA A 225 0.87 -5.05 10.29
C ALA A 225 2.27 -5.21 10.93
N LYS A 226 2.35 -5.22 12.27
CA LYS A 226 3.59 -5.67 12.94
C LYS A 226 4.03 -6.96 12.27
N SER A 227 5.29 -7.04 11.88
CA SER A 227 5.76 -8.27 11.22
C SER A 227 5.51 -9.45 12.16
N LYS A 228 5.15 -10.63 11.63
CA LYS A 228 4.97 -11.83 12.48
C LYS A 228 6.20 -12.06 13.37
N GLY A 229 7.40 -11.71 12.89
CA GLY A 229 8.64 -11.76 13.66
C GLY A 229 8.69 -10.81 14.85
N GLU A 230 8.17 -9.59 14.73
CA GLU A 230 8.07 -8.64 15.85
C GLU A 230 7.03 -9.09 16.88
N VAL A 231 5.84 -9.50 16.43
CA VAL A 231 4.79 -10.03 17.32
C VAL A 231 5.30 -11.27 18.07
N TRP A 232 5.95 -12.21 17.38
CA TRP A 232 6.49 -13.41 18.00
C TRP A 232 7.71 -13.11 18.87
N GLY A 233 8.52 -12.11 18.52
CA GLY A 233 9.60 -11.60 19.35
C GLY A 233 9.10 -11.00 20.67
N GLU A 234 8.03 -10.19 20.62
CA GLU A 234 7.38 -9.63 21.80
C GLU A 234 6.76 -10.73 22.68
N ILE A 235 6.05 -11.69 22.08
CA ILE A 235 5.50 -12.85 22.79
C ILE A 235 6.61 -13.61 23.51
N LYS A 236 7.70 -13.94 22.80
CA LYS A 236 8.84 -14.67 23.37
C LYS A 236 9.47 -13.89 24.52
N LYS A 237 9.69 -12.58 24.35
CA LYS A 237 10.25 -11.71 25.39
C LYS A 237 9.34 -11.67 26.62
N ALA A 238 8.04 -11.50 26.44
CA ALA A 238 7.06 -11.44 27.51
C ALA A 238 7.03 -12.74 28.32
N VAL A 239 6.96 -13.90 27.64
CA VAL A 239 7.00 -15.22 28.29
C VAL A 239 8.30 -15.42 29.07
N LEU A 240 9.46 -15.15 28.47
CA LEU A 240 10.75 -15.33 29.15
C LEU A 240 10.94 -14.37 30.33
N SER A 241 10.32 -13.19 30.30
CA SER A 241 10.37 -12.22 31.40
C SER A 241 9.42 -12.53 32.56
N SER A 242 8.47 -13.46 32.40
CA SER A 242 7.61 -13.90 33.51
C SER A 242 8.45 -14.62 34.56
N THR A 243 8.26 -14.26 35.83
CA THR A 243 9.05 -14.77 36.97
C THR A 243 8.24 -15.65 37.92
N ASP A 244 6.91 -15.64 37.79
CA ASP A 244 5.98 -16.28 38.71
C ASP A 244 4.64 -16.60 38.01
N ALA A 245 3.74 -17.27 38.75
CA ALA A 245 2.40 -17.61 38.28
C ALA A 245 1.59 -16.37 37.84
N ASP A 246 1.66 -15.29 38.61
CA ASP A 246 0.85 -14.09 38.36
C ASP A 246 1.24 -13.38 37.06
N SER A 247 2.54 -13.19 36.84
CA SER A 247 3.08 -12.57 35.62
C SER A 247 2.82 -13.43 34.38
N LEU A 248 2.92 -14.76 34.49
CA LEU A 248 2.62 -15.67 33.39
C LEU A 248 1.12 -15.70 33.05
N ASN A 249 0.25 -15.76 34.07
CA ASN A 249 -1.21 -15.73 33.88
C ASN A 249 -1.72 -14.39 33.32
N LYS A 250 -1.16 -13.26 33.75
CA LYS A 250 -1.45 -11.93 33.17
C LYS A 250 -1.16 -11.89 31.67
N PHE A 251 -0.04 -12.49 31.26
CA PHE A 251 0.30 -12.58 29.85
C PHE A 251 -0.64 -13.51 29.07
N ILE A 252 -1.01 -14.68 29.64
CA ILE A 252 -1.99 -15.60 29.05
C ILE A 252 -3.36 -14.93 28.85
N ALA A 253 -3.81 -14.13 29.81
CA ALA A 253 -5.04 -13.34 29.69
C ALA A 253 -4.94 -12.32 28.55
N THR A 254 -3.79 -11.64 28.44
CA THR A 254 -3.52 -10.68 27.35
C THR A 254 -3.51 -11.35 25.97
N LEU A 255 -2.96 -12.57 25.88
CA LEU A 255 -2.99 -13.39 24.66
C LEU A 255 -4.40 -13.86 24.27
N SER A 256 -5.32 -13.95 25.22
CA SER A 256 -6.66 -14.45 24.99
C SER A 256 -7.57 -13.42 24.32
N GLY A 257 -7.24 -12.12 24.41
CA GLY A 257 -7.98 -11.03 23.77
C GLY A 257 -7.87 -10.96 22.24
N ASP A 258 -8.48 -9.93 21.66
CA ASP A 258 -8.63 -9.73 20.21
C ASP A 258 -7.37 -9.22 19.51
N THR A 259 -6.34 -8.86 20.28
CA THR A 259 -5.07 -8.34 19.78
C THR A 259 -4.23 -9.41 19.06
N TYR A 260 -4.38 -10.70 19.41
CA TYR A 260 -3.53 -11.79 18.90
C TYR A 260 -4.33 -12.78 18.06
N THR A 261 -3.74 -13.22 16.95
CA THR A 261 -4.38 -14.16 16.02
C THR A 261 -4.19 -15.62 16.45
N ALA A 262 -4.94 -16.55 15.85
CA ALA A 262 -4.80 -17.99 16.14
C ALA A 262 -3.37 -18.53 15.92
N PRO A 263 -2.63 -18.16 14.85
CA PRO A 263 -1.21 -18.48 14.70
C PRO A 263 -0.32 -17.96 15.83
N ASP A 264 -0.55 -16.76 16.35
CA ASP A 264 0.24 -16.18 17.43
C ASP A 264 0.03 -16.96 18.74
N LYS A 265 -1.22 -17.33 19.01
CA LYS A 265 -1.59 -18.19 20.16
C LYS A 265 -0.95 -19.58 20.03
N ALA A 266 -0.90 -20.14 18.82
CA ALA A 266 -0.25 -21.42 18.56
C ALA A 266 1.28 -21.36 18.78
N TYR A 267 1.92 -20.25 18.40
CA TYR A 267 3.34 -20.01 18.66
C TYR A 267 3.65 -19.85 20.16
N ALA A 268 2.81 -19.12 20.89
CA ALA A 268 3.02 -18.83 22.31
C ALA A 268 2.88 -20.06 23.23
N LYS A 269 1.97 -20.99 22.92
CA LYS A 269 1.65 -22.18 23.74
C LYS A 269 2.88 -22.98 24.19
N PRO A 270 3.76 -23.49 23.29
CA PRO A 270 4.92 -24.26 23.71
C PRO A 270 5.90 -23.45 24.58
N LEU A 271 6.04 -22.14 24.33
CA LEU A 271 6.89 -21.26 25.12
C LEU A 271 6.35 -21.09 26.55
N ILE A 272 5.05 -20.89 26.71
CA ILE A 272 4.38 -20.77 28.01
C ILE A 272 4.54 -22.06 28.83
N VAL A 273 4.33 -23.22 28.20
CA VAL A 273 4.50 -24.52 28.87
C VAL A 273 5.96 -24.72 29.30
N SER A 274 6.93 -24.36 28.45
CA SER A 274 8.34 -24.44 28.80
C SER A 274 8.67 -23.54 30.00
N ARG A 275 8.19 -22.28 29.97
CA ARG A 275 8.45 -21.33 31.05
C ARG A 275 7.78 -21.73 32.37
N ALA A 276 6.55 -22.22 32.31
CA ALA A 276 5.86 -22.72 33.51
C ALA A 276 6.64 -23.85 34.18
N ARG A 277 7.25 -24.76 33.41
CA ARG A 277 8.11 -25.83 33.95
C ARG A 277 9.39 -25.29 34.57
N GLU A 278 10.03 -24.30 33.94
CA GLU A 278 11.23 -23.65 34.50
C GLU A 278 10.94 -22.94 35.83
N LEU A 279 9.72 -22.43 36.01
CA LEU A 279 9.28 -21.73 37.21
C LEU A 279 8.61 -22.64 38.25
N ASP A 280 8.62 -23.97 38.03
CA ASP A 280 7.95 -24.97 38.88
C ASP A 280 6.46 -24.66 39.15
N LEU A 281 5.76 -24.27 38.08
CA LEU A 281 4.33 -23.95 38.12
C LEU A 281 3.48 -25.12 37.61
N ARG A 282 2.37 -25.38 38.29
CA ARG A 282 1.37 -26.37 37.90
C ARG A 282 0.15 -25.68 37.28
N PHE A 283 -0.40 -26.27 36.22
CA PHE A 283 -1.65 -25.79 35.64
C PHE A 283 -2.86 -26.33 36.41
N ASN A 284 -3.65 -25.44 36.99
CA ASN A 284 -4.94 -25.71 37.61
C ASN A 284 -6.02 -25.78 36.53
N ARG A 285 -6.61 -26.97 36.34
CA ARG A 285 -7.60 -27.22 35.27
C ARG A 285 -8.95 -26.59 35.55
N ASP A 286 -9.31 -26.42 36.82
CA ASP A 286 -10.61 -25.90 37.23
C ASP A 286 -10.66 -24.38 37.09
N LEU A 287 -9.54 -23.72 37.42
CA LEU A 287 -9.38 -22.27 37.30
C LEU A 287 -8.76 -21.82 35.97
N ALA A 288 -8.27 -22.76 35.17
CA ALA A 288 -7.57 -22.53 33.90
C ALA A 288 -6.36 -21.57 34.00
N VAL A 289 -5.62 -21.63 35.11
CA VAL A 289 -4.46 -20.79 35.41
C VAL A 289 -3.28 -21.61 35.94
N TYR A 290 -2.07 -21.06 35.87
CA TYR A 290 -0.90 -21.63 36.55
C TYR A 290 -0.83 -21.20 38.02
N GLU A 291 -0.38 -22.10 38.90
CA GLU A 291 -0.16 -21.86 40.34
C GLU A 291 1.18 -22.45 40.77
N SER A 292 1.75 -21.98 41.88
CA SER A 292 3.01 -22.52 42.42
C SER A 292 2.84 -24.00 42.81
N ALA A 293 3.81 -24.85 42.51
CA ALA A 293 3.77 -26.27 42.90
C ALA A 293 3.90 -26.48 44.42
N THR A 294 4.33 -25.47 45.19
CA THR A 294 4.37 -25.51 46.65
C THR A 294 3.15 -24.79 47.23
N ALA A 295 2.27 -25.52 47.91
CA ALA A 295 1.16 -24.96 48.67
C ALA A 295 1.68 -24.01 49.78
N PRO A 296 1.02 -22.88 50.05
CA PRO A 296 1.33 -22.10 51.24
C PRO A 296 0.95 -22.93 52.48
N VAL A 297 1.90 -23.12 53.40
CA VAL A 297 1.66 -23.73 54.71
C VAL A 297 0.57 -22.90 55.43
N PRO A 298 -0.59 -23.46 55.80
CA PRO A 298 -1.59 -22.71 56.54
C PRO A 298 -1.03 -22.41 57.94
N ALA A 299 -1.16 -21.15 58.37
CA ALA A 299 -0.76 -20.72 59.71
C ALA A 299 -1.55 -21.51 60.78
N PRO A 300 -0.92 -21.90 61.90
CA PRO A 300 -1.61 -22.65 62.95
C PRO A 300 -2.69 -21.79 63.60
N VAL A 301 -3.91 -22.32 63.64
CA VAL A 301 -5.05 -21.75 64.35
C VAL A 301 -4.80 -21.95 65.85
N SER A 302 -4.72 -20.86 66.62
CA SER A 302 -4.64 -20.92 68.08
C SER A 302 -6.05 -21.03 68.67
N ASP A 303 -6.44 -22.23 69.05
CA ASP A 303 -7.57 -22.47 69.95
C ASP A 303 -7.12 -22.31 71.40
N VAL A 304 -7.69 -21.33 72.12
CA VAL A 304 -7.83 -21.37 73.58
C VAL A 304 -9.23 -20.84 73.94
N PRO A 305 -10.07 -21.59 74.67
CA PRO A 305 -11.41 -21.16 75.06
C PRO A 305 -11.42 -20.29 76.33
N ALA A 306 -12.56 -19.62 76.51
CA ALA A 306 -12.86 -18.57 77.48
C ALA A 306 -12.76 -18.95 78.97
N ASP A 307 -12.51 -17.95 79.82
CA ASP A 307 -13.19 -17.80 81.10
C ASP A 307 -13.29 -16.32 81.51
N GLU A 308 -14.53 -15.84 81.67
CA GLU A 308 -14.93 -14.67 82.49
C GLU A 308 -14.82 -15.05 84.00
N PRO A 309 -15.15 -14.23 85.02
CA PRO A 309 -15.64 -12.82 85.05
C PRO A 309 -14.93 -11.95 86.14
N VAL A 310 -15.39 -10.69 86.31
CA VAL A 310 -15.92 -10.11 87.59
C VAL A 310 -15.65 -8.59 87.73
N SER A 311 -16.76 -7.85 87.67
CA SER A 311 -17.19 -6.60 88.36
C SER A 311 -16.24 -5.41 88.63
N GLN A 312 -16.59 -4.26 88.02
CA GLN A 312 -17.06 -2.97 88.59
C GLN A 312 -16.43 -2.39 89.89
N PRO A 313 -16.67 -1.11 90.25
CA PRO A 313 -16.65 0.14 89.46
C PRO A 313 -15.98 1.31 90.23
N ALA A 314 -15.69 2.42 89.55
CA ALA A 314 -15.94 3.81 89.99
C ALA A 314 -15.48 4.77 88.89
#